data_AF-A0A2A5T4S9-F1
#
_entry.id   AF-A0A2A5T4S9-F1
#
_cell.length_a   1.000
_cell.length_b   1.000
_cell.length_c   1.000
_cell.angle_alpha   90.00
_cell.angle_beta   90.00
_cell.angle_gamma   90.00
#
_symmetry.space_group_name_H-M   'P 1'
#
loop_
_entity.id
_entity.type
_entity.pdbx_description
1 polymer ?
#
loop_
_entity_poly.entity_id
_entity_poly.type
_entity_poly.pdbx_seq_one_letter_code
_entity_poly.pdbx_strand_id
1 'polypeptide(L)'
;MRSKTVKVKYRLPNQGAVFHFVIYATDLNVYDKYQWKTRKYGKETGCIWRKLHLAVDISIYKVIAAEVNLASVGDTEVLPIFLNLL
;
A
#
# COMPACT_ATOMS: atom_id res chain seq x y z
N MET A 1 19.37 6.65 7.60
CA MET A 1 18.05 7.17 7.13
C MET A 1 17.00 6.85 8.17
N ARG A 2 16.17 7.81 8.57
CA ARG A 2 15.07 7.58 9.53
C ARG A 2 13.77 7.42 8.74
N SER A 3 13.12 6.25 8.81
CA SER A 3 11.81 6.07 8.19
C SER A 3 10.79 7.02 8.83
N LYS A 4 9.89 7.58 8.02
CA LYS A 4 8.76 8.37 8.51
C LYS A 4 7.49 7.63 8.10
N THR A 5 6.64 7.33 9.07
CA THR A 5 5.32 6.76 8.82
C THR A 5 4.42 7.84 8.22
N VAL A 6 3.93 7.60 7.00
CA VAL A 6 2.94 8.47 6.37
C VAL A 6 1.58 7.81 6.58
N LYS A 7 0.71 8.47 7.35
CA LYS A 7 -0.68 8.01 7.50
C LYS A 7 -1.47 8.48 6.28
N VAL A 8 -1.70 7.57 5.34
CA VAL A 8 -2.61 7.84 4.21
C VAL A 8 -4.02 7.50 4.68
N LYS A 9 -4.82 8.52 4.98
CA LYS A 9 -6.25 8.32 5.26
C LYS A 9 -7.01 8.20 3.95
N TYR A 10 -7.12 6.99 3.43
CA TYR A 10 -8.03 6.67 2.33
C TYR A 10 -9.23 5.91 2.90
N ARG A 11 -10.41 6.52 2.84
CA ARG A 11 -11.67 5.85 3.18
C ARG A 11 -12.74 6.34 2.21
N LEU A 12 -13.30 5.45 1.41
CA LEU A 12 -14.50 5.76 0.66
C LEU A 12 -15.70 5.83 1.63
N PRO A 13 -16.72 6.66 1.35
CA PRO A 13 -17.98 6.60 2.08
C PRO A 13 -18.51 5.17 2.02
N ASN A 14 -18.96 4.63 3.16
CA ASN A 14 -19.51 3.28 3.20
C ASN A 14 -20.72 3.22 2.26
N GLN A 15 -20.64 2.41 1.19
CA GLN A 15 -21.68 2.30 0.16
C GLN A 15 -22.68 1.18 0.47
N GLY A 16 -22.55 0.50 1.62
CA GLY A 16 -23.35 -0.65 2.01
C GLY A 16 -22.48 -1.78 2.56
N ALA A 17 -23.09 -2.94 2.83
CA ALA A 17 -22.33 -4.10 3.32
C ALA A 17 -21.37 -4.65 2.25
N VAL A 18 -20.09 -4.76 2.57
CA VAL A 18 -19.07 -5.41 1.74
C VAL A 18 -19.04 -6.90 2.08
N PHE A 19 -19.55 -7.75 1.19
CA PHE A 19 -19.59 -9.20 1.40
C PHE A 19 -18.38 -9.94 0.86
N HIS A 20 -17.86 -9.50 -0.30
CA HIS A 20 -16.74 -10.15 -0.98
C HIS A 20 -15.78 -9.10 -1.53
N PHE A 21 -14.52 -9.18 -1.11
CA PHE A 21 -13.45 -8.33 -1.62
C PHE A 21 -12.22 -9.16 -1.98
N VAL A 22 -11.43 -8.67 -2.93
CA VAL A 22 -10.14 -9.23 -3.31
C VAL A 22 -9.03 -8.43 -2.67
N ILE A 23 -7.99 -9.11 -2.19
CA ILE A 23 -6.74 -8.48 -1.80
C ILE A 23 -5.78 -8.57 -2.97
N TYR A 24 -5.23 -7.44 -3.38
CA TYR A 24 -4.17 -7.36 -4.39
C TYR A 24 -2.94 -6.70 -3.78
N ALA A 25 -1.77 -7.32 -3.94
CA ALA A 25 -0.50 -6.77 -3.51
C ALA A 25 0.36 -6.37 -4.71
N THR A 26 1.02 -5.22 -4.61
CA THR A 26 2.02 -4.77 -5.58
C THR A 26 3.27 -4.24 -4.88
N ASP A 27 4.42 -4.47 -5.49
CA ASP A 27 5.69 -3.95 -5.01
C ASP A 27 5.84 -2.46 -5.35
N LEU A 28 6.11 -1.67 -4.32
CA LEU A 28 6.32 -0.25 -4.37
C LEU A 28 7.79 0.07 -4.15
N ASN A 29 8.38 0.74 -5.12
CA ASN A 29 9.74 1.24 -5.02
C ASN A 29 9.74 2.63 -4.35
N VAL A 30 10.24 2.71 -3.12
CA VAL A 30 10.27 3.95 -2.35
C VAL A 30 11.65 4.60 -2.44
N TYR A 31 11.67 5.81 -2.96
CA TYR A 31 12.84 6.69 -3.00
C TYR A 31 12.68 7.84 -2.02
N ASP A 32 13.78 8.28 -1.42
CA ASP A 32 13.80 9.55 -0.71
C ASP A 32 13.98 10.75 -1.67
N LYS A 33 13.80 11.96 -1.12
CA LYS A 33 13.89 13.23 -1.85
C LYS A 33 15.26 13.45 -2.55
N TYR A 34 16.32 12.85 -2.05
CA TYR A 34 17.68 13.04 -2.56
C TYR A 34 18.03 11.94 -3.55
N GLN A 35 17.64 10.69 -3.28
CA GLN A 35 17.83 9.52 -4.15
C GLN A 35 17.15 9.67 -5.50
N TRP A 36 15.91 10.20 -5.55
CA TRP A 36 15.26 10.43 -6.85
C TRP A 36 16.07 11.42 -7.71
N LYS A 37 16.66 12.46 -7.08
CA LYS A 37 17.53 13.42 -7.77
C LYS A 37 18.84 12.77 -8.18
N THR A 38 19.47 11.98 -7.32
CA THR A 38 20.76 11.33 -7.63
C THR A 38 20.63 10.33 -8.78
N ARG A 39 19.49 9.62 -8.89
CA ARG A 39 19.24 8.68 -9.98
C ARG A 39 19.09 9.36 -11.34
N LYS A 40 18.53 10.58 -11.40
CA LYS A 40 18.48 11.39 -12.64
C LYS A 40 19.87 11.76 -13.16
N TYR A 41 20.89 11.78 -12.29
CA TYR A 41 22.27 12.15 -12.61
C TYR A 41 23.26 10.97 -12.48
N GLY A 42 22.79 9.73 -12.60
CA GLY A 42 23.64 8.57 -12.90
C GLY A 42 24.28 7.84 -11.72
N LYS A 43 23.99 8.21 -10.45
CA LYS A 43 24.40 7.40 -9.31
C LYS A 43 23.24 6.55 -8.83
N GLU A 44 23.36 5.23 -8.99
CA GLU A 44 22.44 4.29 -8.38
C GLU A 44 22.52 4.43 -6.86
N THR A 45 21.40 4.79 -6.25
CA THR A 45 21.23 4.83 -4.80
C THR A 45 20.26 3.71 -4.44
N GLY A 46 20.52 3.02 -3.34
CA GLY A 46 19.76 1.83 -2.96
C GLY A 46 18.28 2.13 -2.77
N CYS A 47 17.42 1.36 -3.45
CA CYS A 47 15.98 1.42 -3.30
C CYS A 47 15.51 0.69 -2.04
N ILE A 48 14.42 1.18 -1.43
CA ILE A 48 13.66 0.41 -0.43
C ILE A 48 12.37 -0.08 -1.08
N TRP A 49 12.20 -1.39 -1.12
CA TRP A 49 10.94 -2.01 -1.56
C TRP A 49 9.95 -2.09 -0.40
N ARG A 50 8.69 -1.79 -0.72
CA ARG A 50 7.52 -1.93 0.16
C ARG A 50 6.44 -2.68 -0.60
N LYS A 51 5.48 -3.27 0.11
CA LYS A 51 4.28 -3.82 -0.51
C LYS A 51 3.11 -2.90 -0.26
N LEU A 52 2.37 -2.56 -1.31
CA LEU A 52 1.08 -1.91 -1.23
C LEU A 52 0.01 -3.00 -1.39
N HIS A 53 -0.77 -3.24 -0.35
CA HIS A 53 -1.93 -4.10 -0.40
C HIS A 53 -3.17 -3.22 -0.62
N LEU A 54 -4.04 -3.65 -1.53
CA LEU A 54 -5.31 -3.02 -1.86
C LEU A 54 -6.44 -4.01 -1.59
N ALA A 55 -7.46 -3.59 -0.86
CA ALA A 55 -8.73 -4.30 -0.78
C ALA A 55 -9.68 -3.70 -1.80
N VAL A 56 -10.23 -4.53 -2.69
CA VAL A 56 -11.13 -4.13 -3.76
C VAL A 56 -12.47 -4.84 -3.59
N ASP A 57 -13.55 -4.07 -3.46
CA ASP A 57 -14.91 -4.59 -3.48
C ASP A 57 -15.24 -5.09 -4.90
N ILE A 58 -15.63 -6.36 -5.01
CA ILE A 58 -15.91 -7.02 -6.30
C ILE A 58 -17.22 -6.55 -6.90
N SER A 59 -18.20 -6.18 -6.07
CA SER A 59 -19.54 -5.79 -6.54
C SER A 59 -19.52 -4.43 -7.24
N ILE A 60 -18.68 -3.51 -6.77
CA ILE A 60 -18.58 -2.13 -7.31
C ILE A 60 -17.24 -1.84 -8.00
N TYR A 61 -16.30 -2.79 -8.00
CA TYR A 61 -14.95 -2.66 -8.56
C TYR A 61 -14.17 -1.43 -8.04
N LYS A 62 -14.35 -1.09 -6.76
CA LYS A 62 -13.65 0.05 -6.13
C LYS A 62 -12.69 -0.42 -5.05
N VAL A 63 -11.56 0.28 -4.94
CA VAL A 63 -10.65 0.15 -3.80
C VAL A 63 -11.36 0.69 -2.56
N ILE A 64 -11.50 -0.13 -1.53
CA ILE A 64 -12.20 0.20 -0.28
C ILE A 64 -11.22 0.43 0.88
N ALA A 65 -10.04 -0.19 0.83
CA ALA A 65 -8.94 0.03 1.76
C ALA A 65 -7.59 -0.16 1.08
N ALA A 66 -6.55 0.46 1.63
CA ALA A 66 -5.18 0.34 1.16
C ALA A 66 -4.22 0.41 2.34
N GLU A 67 -3.19 -0.44 2.35
CA GLU A 67 -2.17 -0.48 3.40
C GLU A 67 -0.78 -0.69 2.80
N VAL A 68 0.21 0.09 3.26
CA VAL A 68 1.61 -0.02 2.83
C VAL A 68 2.43 -0.69 3.92
N ASN A 69 3.04 -1.83 3.59
CA ASN A 69 3.79 -2.67 4.51
C ASN A 69 5.22 -2.95 4.04
N LEU A 70 6.00 -3.62 4.90
CA LEU A 70 7.30 -4.18 4.52
C LEU A 70 7.13 -5.22 3.40
N ALA A 71 8.13 -5.35 2.53
CA ALA A 71 8.10 -6.32 1.43
C ALA A 71 7.97 -7.79 1.89
N SER A 72 8.37 -8.08 3.14
CA SER A 72 8.28 -9.41 3.75
C SER A 72 6.87 -9.82 4.18
N VAL A 73 5.93 -8.87 4.29
CA VAL A 73 4.57 -9.15 4.76
C VAL A 73 3.79 -9.88 3.66
N GLY A 74 3.13 -10.99 4.01
CA GLY A 74 2.25 -11.74 3.11
C GLY A 74 0.80 -11.24 3.12
N ASP A 75 0.03 -11.60 2.10
CA ASP A 75 -1.36 -11.13 1.92
C ASP A 75 -2.28 -11.52 3.09
N THR A 76 -2.11 -12.73 3.62
CA THR A 76 -2.89 -13.25 4.75
C THR A 76 -2.66 -12.48 6.05
N GLU A 77 -1.47 -11.90 6.23
CA GLU A 77 -1.13 -11.11 7.41
C GLU A 77 -1.82 -9.74 7.40
N VAL A 78 -2.22 -9.25 6.23
CA VAL A 78 -2.88 -7.94 6.07
C VAL A 78 -4.41 -8.04 6.19
N LEU A 79 -4.97 -9.25 6.03
CA LEU A 79 -6.42 -9.47 6.09
C LEU A 79 -7.07 -8.90 7.37
N PRO A 80 -6.53 -9.10 8.60
CA PRO A 80 -7.13 -8.53 9.81
C PRO A 80 -7.14 -6.99 9.81
N ILE A 81 -6.15 -6.36 9.16
CA ILE A 81 -6.07 -4.90 9.05
C ILE A 81 -7.23 -4.40 8.18
N PHE A 82 -7.48 -5.04 7.04
CA PHE A 82 -8.61 -4.66 6.19
C PHE A 82 -9.97 -4.91 6.84
N LEU A 83 -10.15 -6.03 7.55
CA LEU A 83 -11.40 -6.29 8.28
C LEU A 83 -11.69 -5.23 9.36
N ASN A 84 -10.66 -4.63 9.96
CA ASN A 84 -10.82 -3.53 10.92
C ASN A 84 -11.07 -2.17 10.26
N LEU A 85 -10.69 -2.00 8.98
CA LEU A 85 -10.77 -0.72 8.26
C LEU A 85 -12.10 -0.53 7.51
N LEU A 86 -12.78 -1.62 7.17
CA LEU A 86 -14.10 -1.64 6.54
C LEU A 86 -15.19 -1.31 7.58
#